data_AF-A0A2H3B3X9-F1
#
_entry.id   AF-A0A2H3B3X9-F1
#
_cell.length_a   1.000
_cell.length_b   1.000
_cell.length_c   1.000
_cell.angle_alpha   90.00
_cell.angle_beta   90.00
_cell.angle_gamma   90.00
#
_symmetry.space_group_name_H-M   'P 1'
#
loop_
_entity.id
_entity.type
_entity.pdbx_description
1 polymer ?
#
loop_
_entity_poly.entity_id
_entity_poly.type
_entity_poly.pdbx_seq_one_letter_code
_entity_poly.pdbx_strand_id
1 'polypeptide(L)'
;FATWAPSLFTYYAQHLHDLLLHDMTLIMNWMTSIFVCATFNFGPRTLCFQHTDSSNLPFSWCAITALGQFDYCLGGHLVLWDLKLVINFLPGSMVLIPSAILRHSNTTICCKEKWYSFTQYMAGGLFHWVDYSYQSSEAYWNGLNNEDHLRAQAEREGWWKFGLGLFSRLHDLKSMR
;
A
#
# COMPACT_ATOMS: atom_id res chain seq x y z
N PHE A 1 -10.84 2.65 4.21
CA PHE A 1 -10.33 1.64 3.27
C PHE A 1 -11.38 0.56 2.98
N ALA A 2 -11.81 -0.24 3.95
CA ALA A 2 -12.79 -1.34 3.77
C ALA A 2 -14.05 -0.95 2.97
N THR A 3 -14.60 0.25 3.20
CA THR A 3 -15.77 0.77 2.46
C THR A 3 -15.53 0.95 0.96
N TRP A 4 -14.33 1.34 0.55
CA TRP A 4 -14.02 1.71 -0.84
C TRP A 4 -13.34 0.59 -1.63
N ALA A 5 -12.71 -0.35 -0.94
CA ALA A 5 -12.04 -1.52 -1.52
C ALA A 5 -12.31 -2.79 -0.70
N PRO A 6 -13.58 -3.25 -0.60
CA PRO A 6 -13.95 -4.38 0.25
C PRO A 6 -13.24 -5.68 -0.14
N SER A 7 -13.15 -6.00 -1.44
CA SER A 7 -12.47 -7.21 -1.91
C SER A 7 -10.98 -7.21 -1.56
N LEU A 8 -10.30 -6.07 -1.74
CA LEU A 8 -8.90 -5.91 -1.35
C LEU A 8 -8.72 -5.95 0.18
N PHE A 9 -9.66 -5.39 0.94
CA PHE A 9 -9.65 -5.47 2.40
C PHE A 9 -9.79 -6.92 2.88
N THR A 10 -10.72 -7.69 2.29
CA THR A 10 -10.86 -9.12 2.59
C THR A 10 -9.59 -9.89 2.26
N TYR A 11 -8.97 -9.60 1.11
CA TYR A 11 -7.68 -10.19 0.74
C TYR A 11 -6.60 -9.89 1.81
N TYR A 12 -6.49 -8.66 2.30
CA TYR A 12 -5.57 -8.34 3.39
C TYR A 12 -5.90 -9.09 4.68
N ALA A 13 -7.18 -9.11 5.06
CA ALA A 13 -7.63 -9.71 6.31
C ALA A 13 -7.36 -11.22 6.36
N GLN A 14 -7.53 -11.92 5.24
CA GLN A 14 -7.20 -13.34 5.11
C GLN A 14 -5.70 -13.59 5.31
N HIS A 15 -4.84 -12.88 4.57
CA HIS A 15 -3.39 -13.08 4.69
C HIS A 15 -2.87 -12.68 6.07
N LEU A 16 -3.42 -11.62 6.65
CA LEU A 16 -3.07 -11.20 8.01
C LEU A 16 -3.51 -12.24 9.05
N HIS A 17 -4.71 -12.80 8.89
CA HIS A 17 -5.21 -13.86 9.77
C HIS A 17 -4.29 -15.08 9.74
N ASP A 18 -3.96 -15.56 8.54
CA ASP A 18 -3.11 -16.73 8.34
C ASP A 18 -1.69 -16.49 8.90
N LEU A 19 -1.13 -15.30 8.67
CA LEU A 19 0.16 -14.89 9.21
C LEU A 19 0.19 -14.90 10.74
N LEU A 20 -0.83 -14.34 11.40
CA LEU A 20 -0.92 -14.28 12.86
C LEU A 20 -1.23 -15.64 13.51
N LEU A 21 -1.93 -16.52 12.80
CA LEU A 21 -2.12 -17.91 13.23
C LEU A 21 -0.83 -18.72 13.14
N HIS A 22 -0.03 -18.49 12.09
CA HIS A 22 1.25 -19.17 11.91
C HIS A 22 2.29 -18.73 12.96
N ASP A 23 2.36 -17.43 13.26
CA ASP A 23 3.30 -16.88 14.23
C ASP A 23 2.60 -15.98 15.25
N MET A 24 2.27 -16.57 16.39
CA MET A 24 1.62 -15.89 17.52
C MET A 24 2.55 -14.89 18.24
N THR A 25 3.84 -14.82 17.88
CA THR A 25 4.78 -13.84 18.46
C THR A 25 4.70 -12.48 17.78
N LEU A 26 4.04 -12.40 16.61
CA LEU A 26 3.87 -11.16 15.87
C LEU A 26 2.94 -10.19 16.60
N ILE A 27 3.36 -8.93 16.67
CA ILE A 27 2.62 -7.85 17.33
C ILE A 27 2.16 -6.84 16.28
N MET A 28 0.86 -6.59 16.25
CA MET A 28 0.27 -5.55 15.42
C MET A 28 0.56 -4.16 15.99
N ASN A 29 0.92 -3.20 15.13
CA ASN A 29 1.08 -1.80 15.55
C ASN A 29 -0.22 -1.26 16.19
N TRP A 30 -1.37 -1.56 15.58
CA TRP A 30 -2.69 -1.19 16.10
C TRP A 30 -3.74 -2.25 15.75
N MET A 31 -4.49 -2.72 16.74
CA MET A 31 -5.56 -3.73 16.56
C MET A 31 -6.69 -3.28 15.64
N THR A 32 -6.87 -1.97 15.49
CA THR A 32 -7.93 -1.35 14.66
C THR A 32 -7.46 -1.04 13.24
N SER A 33 -6.21 -1.33 12.90
CA SER A 33 -5.62 -1.10 11.58
C SER A 33 -5.44 -2.41 10.83
N ILE A 34 -5.87 -2.46 9.57
CA ILE A 34 -5.53 -3.55 8.66
C ILE A 34 -4.09 -3.44 8.14
N PHE A 35 -3.52 -2.24 8.16
CA PHE A 35 -2.13 -2.01 7.77
C PHE A 35 -1.20 -2.45 8.89
N VAL A 36 -0.24 -3.32 8.55
CA VAL A 36 0.75 -3.89 9.46
C VAL A 36 2.07 -3.12 9.45
N CYS A 37 2.33 -2.32 8.41
CA CYS A 37 3.51 -1.48 8.32
C CYS A 37 3.12 -0.01 8.44
N ALA A 38 3.99 0.80 9.06
CA ALA A 38 3.80 2.24 9.15
C ALA A 38 5.13 2.98 9.15
N THR A 39 5.12 4.25 8.71
CA THR A 39 6.30 5.12 8.72
C THR A 39 5.90 6.54 9.09
N PHE A 40 6.66 7.13 10.02
CA PHE A 40 6.55 8.54 10.37
C PHE A 40 7.66 9.30 9.67
N ASN A 41 7.31 10.10 8.69
CA ASN A 41 8.26 10.98 8.02
C ASN A 41 8.30 12.31 8.77
N PHE A 42 9.32 12.45 9.62
CA PHE A 42 9.55 13.66 10.38
C PHE A 42 10.22 14.75 9.53
N GLY A 43 10.09 15.99 10.01
CA GLY A 43 10.34 17.20 9.25
C GLY A 43 11.54 18.01 9.75
N PRO A 44 11.51 19.36 9.67
CA PRO A 44 10.30 20.19 9.64
C PRO A 44 9.66 20.34 8.26
N ARG A 45 10.32 19.94 7.17
CA ARG A 45 9.79 20.06 5.80
C ARG A 45 10.11 18.78 5.02
N THR A 46 9.44 17.68 5.37
CA THR A 46 9.69 16.39 4.72
C THR A 46 9.39 16.49 3.24
N LEU A 47 10.39 16.17 2.42
CA LEU A 47 10.26 16.07 0.97
C LEU A 47 10.42 14.62 0.52
N CYS A 48 9.50 14.17 -0.31
CA CYS A 48 9.58 12.90 -1.01
C CYS A 48 9.84 13.19 -2.48
N PHE A 49 11.03 12.84 -2.97
CA PHE A 49 11.33 12.85 -4.41
C PHE A 49 10.43 11.87 -5.16
N GLN A 50 10.36 11.97 -6.48
CA GLN A 50 9.59 11.04 -7.30
C GLN A 50 10.06 9.60 -7.08
N HIS A 51 9.16 8.74 -6.60
CA HIS A 51 9.45 7.33 -6.33
C HIS A 51 8.18 6.47 -6.39
N THR A 52 8.37 5.17 -6.25
CA THR A 52 7.33 4.17 -5.95
C THR A 52 7.74 3.41 -4.70
N ASP A 53 6.77 2.95 -3.92
CA ASP A 53 7.03 2.04 -2.79
C ASP A 53 7.11 0.60 -3.29
N SER A 54 8.15 0.28 -4.07
CA SER A 54 8.23 -0.99 -4.82
C SER A 54 8.22 -2.26 -3.96
N SER A 55 8.52 -2.13 -2.66
CA SER A 55 8.46 -3.24 -1.70
C SER A 55 7.04 -3.57 -1.23
N ASN A 56 6.06 -2.70 -1.50
CA ASN A 56 4.66 -2.94 -1.17
C ASN A 56 4.01 -3.88 -2.19
N LEU A 57 2.92 -4.51 -1.80
CA LEU A 57 2.13 -5.33 -2.72
C LEU A 57 1.61 -4.44 -3.88
N PRO A 58 1.77 -4.80 -5.17
CA PRO A 58 1.54 -3.88 -6.29
C PRO A 58 0.15 -3.23 -6.35
N PHE A 59 -0.90 -4.01 -6.05
CA PHE A 59 -2.29 -3.56 -6.04
C PHE A 59 -2.75 -3.11 -4.64
N SER A 60 -1.84 -3.07 -3.66
CA SER A 60 -2.14 -2.59 -2.32
C SER A 60 -2.38 -1.09 -2.31
N TRP A 61 -3.17 -0.60 -1.35
CA TRP A 61 -3.28 0.82 -1.08
C TRP A 61 -2.40 1.20 0.10
N CYS A 62 -1.65 2.28 -0.03
CA CYS A 62 -0.95 2.98 1.04
C CYS A 62 -1.81 4.15 1.50
N ALA A 63 -2.00 4.27 2.81
CA ALA A 63 -2.63 5.40 3.44
C ALA A 63 -1.56 6.44 3.79
N ILE A 64 -1.62 7.62 3.18
CA ILE A 64 -0.72 8.73 3.45
C ILE A 64 -1.54 9.80 4.15
N THR A 65 -1.13 10.20 5.36
CA THR A 65 -1.73 11.30 6.11
C THR A 65 -0.77 12.48 6.09
N ALA A 66 -1.22 13.63 5.56
CA ALA A 66 -0.47 14.88 5.65
C ALA A 66 -0.61 15.45 7.05
N LEU A 67 0.51 15.86 7.65
CA LEU A 67 0.55 16.40 9.01
C LEU A 67 1.35 17.72 9.01
N GLY A 68 1.12 18.54 10.03
CA GLY A 68 1.80 19.83 10.20
C GLY A 68 0.91 21.03 9.89
N GLN A 69 1.55 22.18 9.65
CA GLN A 69 0.91 23.46 9.43
C GLN A 69 1.58 24.16 8.25
N PHE A 70 0.86 24.23 7.14
CA PHE A 70 1.29 24.82 5.88
C PHE A 70 0.05 25.23 5.07
N ASP A 71 0.21 26.16 4.13
CA ASP A 71 -0.81 26.55 3.18
C ASP A 71 -0.83 25.57 2.00
N TYR A 72 -1.80 24.65 2.03
CA TYR A 72 -2.02 23.61 1.03
C TYR A 72 -2.47 24.12 -0.35
N CYS A 73 -2.75 25.43 -0.47
CA CYS A 73 -3.00 26.08 -1.76
C CYS A 73 -1.70 26.59 -2.41
N LEU A 74 -0.62 26.74 -1.64
CA LEU A 74 0.67 27.27 -2.10
C LEU A 74 1.76 26.20 -2.20
N GLY A 75 1.67 25.12 -1.43
CA GLY A 75 2.68 24.07 -1.40
C GLY A 75 2.22 22.78 -0.72
N GLY A 76 3.15 21.83 -0.56
CA GLY A 76 2.85 20.52 0.01
C GLY A 76 1.89 19.67 -0.84
N HIS A 77 1.75 19.96 -2.13
CA HIS A 77 0.85 19.22 -3.00
C HIS A 77 1.33 17.79 -3.20
N LEU A 78 0.40 16.84 -3.32
CA LEU A 78 0.69 15.49 -3.76
C LEU A 78 0.74 15.46 -5.29
N VAL A 79 1.83 14.94 -5.85
CA VAL A 79 1.98 14.75 -7.28
C VAL A 79 1.84 13.27 -7.60
N LEU A 80 0.91 12.90 -8.47
CA LEU A 80 0.73 11.55 -9.02
C LEU A 80 1.12 11.59 -10.50
N TRP A 81 2.37 11.24 -10.78
CA TRP A 81 3.02 11.48 -12.07
C TRP A 81 2.38 10.70 -13.22
N ASP A 82 2.07 9.42 -12.99
CA ASP A 82 1.46 8.56 -14.02
C ASP A 82 0.04 9.01 -14.40
N LEU A 83 -0.67 9.63 -13.46
CA LEU A 83 -2.01 10.15 -13.66
C LEU A 83 -2.01 11.61 -14.17
N LYS A 84 -0.83 12.25 -14.22
CA LYS A 84 -0.68 13.68 -14.53
C LYS A 84 -1.53 14.57 -13.62
N LEU A 85 -1.61 14.22 -12.33
CA LEU A 85 -2.39 14.95 -11.33
C LEU A 85 -1.49 15.63 -10.30
N VAL A 86 -1.85 16.87 -9.96
CA VAL A 86 -1.33 17.61 -8.81
C VAL A 86 -2.52 17.92 -7.91
N ILE A 87 -2.45 17.46 -6.67
CA ILE A 87 -3.56 17.51 -5.72
C ILE A 87 -3.15 18.39 -4.55
N ASN A 88 -3.94 19.43 -4.27
CA ASN A 88 -3.82 20.21 -3.05
C ASN A 88 -4.09 19.27 -1.86
N PHE A 89 -3.05 18.99 -1.08
CA PHE A 89 -3.12 17.96 -0.04
C PHE A 89 -3.23 18.61 1.34
N LEU A 90 -4.45 18.64 1.86
CA LEU A 90 -4.81 19.35 3.08
C LEU A 90 -4.13 18.74 4.33
N PRO A 91 -3.52 19.53 5.23
CA PRO A 91 -3.02 19.02 6.51
C PRO A 91 -4.15 18.39 7.34
N GLY A 92 -3.87 17.24 7.93
CA GLY A 92 -4.85 16.42 8.67
C GLY A 92 -5.71 15.53 7.77
N SER A 93 -5.60 15.63 6.44
CA SER A 93 -6.29 14.73 5.52
C SER A 93 -5.47 13.49 5.17
N MET A 94 -6.16 12.45 4.72
CA MET A 94 -5.59 11.18 4.29
C MET A 94 -5.98 10.89 2.85
N VAL A 95 -5.02 10.34 2.10
CA VAL A 95 -5.24 9.79 0.75
C VAL A 95 -4.86 8.32 0.74
N LEU A 96 -5.58 7.52 -0.05
CA LEU A 96 -5.27 6.12 -0.31
C LEU A 96 -4.82 6.00 -1.77
N ILE A 97 -3.60 5.53 -2.00
CA ILE A 97 -3.05 5.34 -3.36
C ILE A 97 -2.38 3.98 -3.51
N PRO A 98 -2.38 3.36 -4.70
CA PRO A 98 -1.53 2.22 -4.96
C PRO A 98 -0.07 2.61 -5.18
N SER A 99 0.62 2.90 -4.07
CA SER A 99 1.95 3.54 -4.06
C SER A 99 3.08 2.69 -4.63
N ALA A 100 2.89 1.37 -4.70
CA ALA A 100 3.82 0.44 -5.33
C ALA A 100 3.92 0.60 -6.85
N ILE A 101 2.85 1.07 -7.50
CA ILE A 101 2.73 1.17 -8.96
C ILE A 101 2.52 2.60 -9.46
N LEU A 102 2.12 3.53 -8.59
CA LEU A 102 1.99 4.94 -8.93
C LEU A 102 3.21 5.74 -8.46
N ARG A 103 3.92 6.33 -9.41
CA ARG A 103 5.01 7.27 -9.14
C ARG A 103 4.44 8.51 -8.49
N HIS A 104 4.94 8.84 -7.30
CA HIS A 104 4.44 9.95 -6.51
C HIS A 104 5.56 10.71 -5.79
N SER A 105 5.24 11.96 -5.43
CA SER A 105 6.12 12.89 -4.68
C SER A 105 5.27 13.94 -3.98
N ASN A 106 5.90 14.78 -3.15
CA ASN A 106 5.28 16.01 -2.66
C ASN A 106 6.04 17.25 -3.11
N THR A 107 5.36 18.40 -3.17
CA THR A 107 6.00 19.68 -3.45
C THR A 107 6.55 20.32 -2.18
N THR A 108 7.46 21.28 -2.34
CA THR A 108 7.96 22.09 -1.24
C THR A 108 6.86 22.93 -0.59
N ILE A 109 7.15 23.38 0.63
CA ILE A 109 6.37 24.33 1.42
C ILE A 109 7.27 25.52 1.80
N CYS A 110 6.68 26.59 2.33
CA CYS A 110 7.41 27.79 2.70
C CYS A 110 8.39 27.56 3.88
N CYS A 111 9.39 28.43 3.99
CA CYS A 111 10.50 28.25 4.95
C CYS A 111 10.09 28.33 6.44
N LYS A 112 8.93 28.91 6.77
CA LYS A 112 8.40 28.99 8.13
C LYS A 112 7.32 27.92 8.42
N GLU A 113 6.91 27.18 7.40
CA GLU A 113 5.88 26.16 7.50
C GLU A 113 6.48 24.82 7.93
N LYS A 114 5.59 23.92 8.37
CA LYS A 114 5.94 22.57 8.79
C LYS A 114 5.13 21.54 8.05
N TRP A 115 5.79 20.56 7.45
CA TRP A 115 5.18 19.41 6.81
C TRP A 115 5.81 18.13 7.36
N TYR A 116 4.94 17.20 7.74
CA TYR A 116 5.24 15.83 8.15
C TYR A 116 4.28 14.89 7.43
N SER A 117 4.58 13.60 7.41
CA SER A 117 3.58 12.62 6.99
C SER A 117 3.61 11.35 7.85
N PHE A 118 2.46 10.72 7.95
CA PHE A 118 2.31 9.40 8.53
C PHE A 118 1.76 8.47 7.45
N THR A 119 2.50 7.42 7.13
CA THR A 119 2.10 6.45 6.11
C THR A 119 1.82 5.09 6.75
N GLN A 120 0.81 4.39 6.23
CA GLN A 120 0.49 3.03 6.60
C GLN A 120 0.30 2.19 5.34
N TYR A 121 0.88 1.00 5.30
CA TYR A 121 0.96 0.19 4.09
C TYR A 121 1.09 -1.30 4.39
N MET A 122 1.08 -2.12 3.34
CA MET A 122 1.34 -3.55 3.41
C MET A 122 2.53 -3.93 2.53
N ALA A 123 3.57 -4.49 3.13
CA ALA A 123 4.72 -5.02 2.38
C ALA A 123 4.29 -6.26 1.56
N GLY A 124 4.72 -6.33 0.30
CA GLY A 124 4.40 -7.45 -0.60
C GLY A 124 4.99 -8.77 -0.12
N GLY A 125 6.17 -8.72 0.53
CA GLY A 125 6.82 -9.88 1.10
C GLY A 125 5.99 -10.63 2.14
N LEU A 126 5.07 -9.96 2.85
CA LEU A 126 4.19 -10.60 3.82
C LEU A 126 3.15 -11.49 3.15
N PHE A 127 2.61 -11.06 2.00
CA PHE A 127 1.68 -11.87 1.21
C PHE A 127 2.41 -13.07 0.61
N HIS A 128 3.56 -12.84 -0.03
CA HIS A 128 4.37 -13.92 -0.58
C HIS A 128 4.81 -14.93 0.49
N TRP A 129 5.12 -14.48 1.71
CA TRP A 129 5.46 -15.39 2.80
C TRP A 129 4.31 -16.36 3.10
N VAL A 130 3.08 -15.86 3.18
CA VAL A 130 1.88 -16.68 3.38
C VAL A 130 1.62 -17.57 2.15
N ASP A 131 1.61 -17.00 0.95
CA ASP A 131 1.36 -17.71 -0.32
C ASP A 131 2.36 -18.85 -0.55
N TYR A 132 3.60 -18.66 -0.12
CA TYR A 132 4.66 -19.67 -0.26
C TYR A 132 4.69 -20.68 0.88
N SER A 133 3.67 -20.71 1.76
CA SER A 133 3.60 -21.60 2.92
C SER A 133 4.71 -21.35 3.95
N TYR A 134 4.94 -20.06 4.25
CA TYR A 134 5.80 -19.58 5.34
C TYR A 134 7.28 -19.92 5.15
N GLN A 135 7.77 -19.72 3.93
CA GLN A 135 9.18 -19.89 3.57
C GLN A 135 9.63 -18.77 2.62
N SER A 136 10.95 -18.62 2.50
CA SER A 136 11.51 -17.62 1.61
C SER A 136 11.13 -17.91 0.16
N SER A 137 11.08 -16.87 -0.67
CA SER A 137 10.86 -17.04 -2.11
C SER A 137 11.89 -18.00 -2.71
N GLU A 138 13.15 -17.91 -2.29
CA GLU A 138 14.22 -18.81 -2.76
C GLU A 138 13.93 -20.27 -2.41
N ALA A 139 13.54 -20.57 -1.16
CA ALA A 139 13.20 -21.93 -0.74
C ALA A 139 11.98 -22.48 -1.49
N TYR A 140 10.95 -21.66 -1.68
CA TYR A 140 9.75 -22.02 -2.45
C TYR A 140 10.11 -22.42 -3.88
N TRP A 141 10.75 -21.53 -4.64
CA TRP A 141 11.06 -21.79 -6.06
C TRP A 141 12.02 -22.96 -6.26
N ASN A 142 13.04 -23.09 -5.39
CA ASN A 142 13.98 -24.20 -5.44
C ASN A 142 13.36 -25.55 -5.06
N GLY A 143 12.25 -25.54 -4.30
CA GLY A 143 11.54 -26.74 -3.86
C GLY A 143 10.52 -27.29 -4.86
N LEU A 144 10.19 -26.55 -5.93
CA LEU A 144 9.18 -26.97 -6.91
C LEU A 144 9.74 -28.03 -7.86
N ASN A 145 8.92 -29.02 -8.21
CA ASN A 145 9.18 -29.87 -9.38
C ASN A 145 8.86 -29.12 -10.69
N ASN A 146 9.18 -29.72 -11.83
CA ASN A 146 8.99 -29.08 -13.14
C ASN A 146 7.52 -28.68 -13.41
N GLU A 147 6.55 -29.52 -13.06
CA GLU A 147 5.12 -29.23 -13.30
C GLU A 147 4.64 -28.07 -12.42
N ASP A 148 5.01 -28.10 -11.13
CA ASP A 148 4.68 -27.05 -10.17
C ASP A 148 5.34 -25.72 -10.53
N HIS A 149 6.57 -25.76 -11.03
CA HIS A 149 7.28 -24.57 -11.49
C HIS A 149 6.58 -23.91 -12.68
N LEU A 150 6.13 -24.69 -13.66
CA LEU A 150 5.37 -24.17 -14.80
C LEU A 150 4.02 -23.58 -14.36
N ARG A 151 3.34 -24.23 -13.42
CA ARG A 151 2.09 -23.72 -12.83
C ARG A 151 2.30 -22.40 -12.10
N ALA A 152 3.29 -22.33 -11.21
CA ALA A 152 3.61 -21.12 -10.45
C ALA A 152 4.01 -19.95 -11.37
N GLN A 153 4.72 -20.21 -12.47
CA GLN A 153 5.01 -19.21 -13.49
C GLN A 153 3.74 -18.68 -14.17
N ALA A 154 2.84 -19.58 -14.60
CA ALA A 154 1.58 -19.19 -15.23
C ALA A 154 0.67 -18.37 -14.28
N GLU A 155 0.61 -18.74 -13.01
CA GLU A 155 -0.11 -17.98 -11.97
C GLU A 155 0.49 -16.59 -11.79
N ARG A 156 1.82 -16.48 -11.74
CA ARG A 156 2.53 -15.21 -11.65
C ARG A 156 2.26 -14.28 -12.83
N GLU A 157 2.16 -14.82 -14.05
CA GLU A 157 1.79 -14.04 -15.24
C GLU A 157 0.36 -13.49 -15.17
N GLY A 158 -0.56 -14.23 -14.54
CA GLY A 158 -1.94 -13.82 -14.28
C GLY A 158 -2.12 -12.86 -13.11
N TRP A 159 -1.11 -12.72 -12.25
CA TRP A 159 -1.21 -12.04 -10.96
C TRP A 159 -1.68 -10.59 -11.05
N TRP A 160 -1.24 -9.86 -12.08
CA TRP A 160 -1.68 -8.47 -12.29
C TRP A 160 -3.18 -8.37 -12.59
N LYS A 161 -3.76 -9.34 -13.32
CA LYS A 161 -5.20 -9.38 -13.62
C LYS A 161 -6.00 -9.65 -12.36
N PHE A 162 -5.51 -10.59 -11.54
CA PHE A 162 -6.09 -10.88 -10.23
C PHE A 162 -6.11 -9.62 -9.35
N GLY A 163 -4.96 -8.96 -9.19
CA GLY A 163 -4.83 -7.74 -8.41
C GLY A 163 -5.74 -6.61 -8.89
N LEU A 164 -5.82 -6.41 -10.21
CA LEU A 164 -6.74 -5.43 -10.81
C LEU A 164 -8.21 -5.78 -10.54
N GLY A 165 -8.55 -7.07 -10.52
CA GLY A 165 -9.89 -7.58 -10.20
C GLY A 165 -10.33 -7.28 -8.76
N LEU A 166 -9.41 -6.97 -7.85
CA LEU A 166 -9.74 -6.59 -6.47
C LEU A 166 -10.14 -5.12 -6.31
N PHE A 167 -9.95 -4.29 -7.34
CA PHE A 167 -10.39 -2.89 -7.33
C PHE A 167 -11.90 -2.80 -7.56
N SER A 168 -12.58 -2.08 -6.68
CA SER A 168 -14.02 -1.83 -6.81
C SER A 168 -14.33 -0.98 -8.02
N ARG A 169 -15.43 -1.29 -8.71
CA ARG A 169 -16.04 -0.35 -9.64
C ARG A 169 -17.05 0.51 -8.90
N LEU A 170 -17.26 1.72 -9.39
CA LEU A 170 -18.18 2.67 -8.72
C LEU A 170 -19.62 2.14 -8.64
N HIS A 171 -20.07 1.34 -9.62
CA HIS A 171 -21.40 0.73 -9.58
C HIS A 171 -21.51 -0.34 -8.49
N ASP A 172 -20.47 -1.16 -8.28
CA ASP A 172 -20.45 -2.17 -7.22
C ASP A 172 -20.64 -1.49 -5.86
N LEU A 173 -19.90 -0.40 -5.61
CA LEU A 173 -19.98 0.37 -4.37
C LEU A 173 -21.34 1.03 -4.14
N LYS A 174 -22.03 1.43 -5.22
CA LYS A 174 -23.39 1.99 -5.12
C LYS A 174 -24.43 0.93 -4.78
N SER A 175 -24.24 -0.30 -5.25
CA SER A 175 -25.16 -1.42 -4.99
C SER A 175 -25.04 -2.01 -3.58
N MET A 176 -23.95 -1.70 -2.87
CA MET A 176 -23.70 -2.13 -1.49
C MET A 176 -24.35 -1.22 -0.43
N ARG A 177 -25.03 -0.14 -0.85
CA ARG A 177 -25.68 0.85 0.03
C ARG A 177 -27.17 0.60 0.17
#